data_AF-A0ABD7SE32-F1
#
_entry.id   AF-A0ABD7SE32-F1
#
_cell.length_a   1.000
_cell.length_b   1.000
_cell.length_c   1.000
_cell.angle_alpha   90.00
_cell.angle_beta   90.00
_cell.angle_gamma   90.00
#
_symmetry.space_group_name_H-M   'P 1'
#
loop_
_entity.id
_entity.type
_entity.pdbx_description
1 polymer ?
#
loop_
_entity_poly.entity_id
_entity_poly.type
_entity_poly.pdbx_seq_one_letter_code
_entity_poly.pdbx_strand_id
1 'polypeptide(L)' 'MKTAQEMLTTYQQAEIAVLQGQSVRLGERVLTRADLAEIRKGRQEWQAAVDRVAQPGRRARWATADFGGRT' A
#
# COMPACT_ATOMS: atom_id res chain seq x y z
N MET A 1 -12.81 10.85 2.24
CA MET A 1 -11.35 10.57 2.31
C MET A 1 -11.09 9.41 1.37
N LYS A 2 -10.20 9.56 0.37
CA LYS A 2 -9.81 8.41 -0.44
C LYS A 2 -8.96 7.47 0.41
N THR A 3 -9.36 6.22 0.51
CA THR A 3 -8.63 5.21 1.28
C THR A 3 -7.33 4.84 0.58
N ALA A 4 -6.31 4.41 1.33
CA ALA A 4 -5.05 3.95 0.74
C ALA A 4 -5.26 2.81 -0.29
N GLN A 5 -6.36 2.07 -0.14
CA GLN A 5 -6.80 1.02 -1.04
C GLN A 5 -7.27 1.56 -2.40
N GLU A 6 -8.04 2.66 -2.43
CA GLU A 6 -8.43 3.31 -3.69
C GLU A 6 -7.22 3.85 -4.45
N MET A 7 -6.22 4.38 -3.74
CA MET A 7 -4.97 4.81 -4.37
C MET A 7 -4.24 3.61 -4.98
N LEU A 8 -4.08 2.51 -4.25
CA LEU A 8 -3.48 1.27 -4.77
C LEU A 8 -4.15 0.79 -6.06
N THR A 9 -5.49 0.76 -6.08
CA THR A 9 -6.27 0.36 -7.26
C THR A 9 -6.02 1.28 -8.45
N THR A 10 -5.93 2.59 -8.21
CA THR A 10 -5.60 3.58 -9.25
C THR A 10 -4.22 3.31 -9.87
N TYR A 11 -3.21 3.00 -9.05
CA TYR A 11 -1.87 2.64 -9.54
C TYR A 11 -1.86 1.30 -10.29
N GLN A 12 -2.70 0.34 -9.90
CA GLN A 12 -2.83 -0.95 -10.59
C GLN A 12 -3.45 -0.78 -11.97
N GLN A 13 -4.52 0.01 -12.08
CA GLN A 13 -5.13 0.34 -13.36
C GLN A 13 -4.17 1.10 -14.27
N ALA A 14 -3.38 2.03 -13.69
CA ALA A 14 -2.35 2.74 -14.42
C ALA A 14 -1.28 1.78 -14.97
N GLU A 15 -0.84 0.78 -14.21
CA GLU A 15 0.11 -0.22 -14.71
C GLU A 15 -0.47 -1.00 -15.89
N ILE A 16 -1.73 -1.45 -15.80
CA ILE A 16 -2.37 -2.21 -16.88
C ILE A 16 -2.46 -1.38 -18.16
N ALA A 17 -2.91 -0.13 -18.08
CA ALA A 17 -3.00 0.78 -19.22
C ALA A 17 -1.62 1.04 -19.85
N VAL A 18 -0.58 1.21 -19.03
CA VAL A 18 0.80 1.37 -19.50
C VAL A 18 1.33 0.10 -20.17
N LEU A 19 1.02 -1.08 -19.64
CA LEU A 19 1.37 -2.37 -20.26
C LEU A 19 0.65 -2.57 -21.60
N GLN A 20 -0.58 -2.07 -21.72
CA GLN A 20 -1.34 -2.01 -22.97
C GLN A 20 -0.81 -0.96 -23.97
N GLY A 21 0.17 -0.15 -23.58
CA GLY A 21 0.79 0.87 -24.43
C GLY A 21 0.11 2.24 -24.36
N GLN A 22 -0.78 2.46 -23.40
CA GLN A 22 -1.42 3.76 -23.18
C GLN A 22 -0.65 4.59 -22.16
N SER A 23 -0.66 5.91 -22.34
CA SER A 23 -0.08 6.88 -21.41
C SER A 23 -1.11 7.24 -20.34
N VAL A 24 -0.74 7.17 -19.07
CA VAL A 24 -1.67 7.43 -17.95
C VAL A 24 -1.25 8.70 -17.22
N ARG A 25 -2.17 9.65 -17.07
CA ARG A 25 -1.92 10.85 -16.26
C ARG A 25 -2.29 10.58 -14.80
N LEU A 26 -1.28 10.58 -13.94
CA LEU A 26 -1.44 10.45 -12.50
C LEU A 26 -1.19 11.81 -11.85
N GLY A 27 -2.27 12.54 -11.59
CA GLY A 27 -2.20 13.92 -11.12
C GLY A 27 -1.58 14.82 -12.19
N GLU A 28 -0.43 15.42 -11.89
CA GLU A 28 0.30 16.29 -12.82
C GLU A 28 1.35 15.56 -13.66
N ARG A 29 1.65 14.29 -13.34
CA ARG A 29 2.67 13.50 -14.03
C ARG A 29 2.03 12.58 -15.06
N VAL A 30 2.62 12.49 -16.25
CA VAL A 30 2.24 11.50 -17.26
C VAL A 30 3.19 10.33 -17.15
N LEU A 31 2.65 9.14 -16.87
CA LEU A 31 3.40 7.91 -16.71
C LEU A 31 3.25 7.07 -17.98
N THR A 32 4.38 6.56 -18.46
CA THR A 32 4.47 5.77 -19.69
C THR A 32 5.18 4.46 -19.43
N ARG A 33 5.37 3.66 -20.48
CA ARG A 33 6.05 2.35 -20.39
C ARG A 33 7.51 2.47 -19.95
N ALA A 34 8.14 3.62 -20.15
CA ALA A 34 9.48 3.92 -19.61
C ALA A 34 9.46 4.04 -18.06
N ASP A 35 8.34 4.47 -17.49
CA ASP A 35 8.17 4.73 -16.06
C ASP A 35 7.60 3.52 -15.30
N LEU A 36 7.50 2.35 -15.95
CA LEU A 36 6.98 1.11 -15.34
C LEU A 36 7.67 0.75 -14.02
N ALA A 37 8.98 1.02 -13.92
CA ALA A 37 9.72 0.82 -12.70
C ALA A 37 9.26 1.76 -11.57
N GLU A 38 8.93 3.01 -11.89
CA GLU A 38 8.40 3.99 -10.92
C GLU A 38 6.97 3.64 -10.50
N ILE A 39 6.12 3.19 -11.42
CA ILE A 39 4.76 2.71 -11.13
C ILE A 39 4.79 1.52 -10.15
N ARG A 40 5.71 0.58 -10.35
CA ARG A 40 5.87 -0.58 -9.45
C ARG A 40 6.35 -0.16 -8.07
N LYS A 41 7.31 0.76 -7.98
CA LYS A 41 7.75 1.34 -6.69
C LYS A 41 6.59 2.03 -5.97
N GLY A 42 5.85 2.88 -6.67
CA GLY A 42 4.66 3.54 -6.13
C GLY A 42 3.64 2.52 -5.61
N ARG A 43 3.37 1.43 -6.34
CA ARG A 43 2.48 0.36 -5.84
C ARG A 43 2.99 -0.28 -4.57
N GLN A 44 4.28 -0.60 -4.47
CA GLN A 44 4.85 -1.17 -3.25
C GLN A 44 4.74 -0.22 -2.06
N GLU A 45 4.96 1.07 -2.28
CA GLU A 45 4.79 2.10 -1.25
C GLU A 45 3.35 2.20 -0.77
N TRP A 46 2.38 2.22 -1.69
CA TRP A 46 0.96 2.25 -1.34
C TRP A 46 0.50 0.95 -0.69
N GLN A 47 1.03 -0.20 -1.12
CA GLN A 47 0.76 -1.48 -0.46
C GLN A 47 1.26 -1.45 0.98
N ALA A 48 2.49 -1.00 1.22
CA ALA A 48 3.03 -0.84 2.57
C ALA A 48 2.23 0.18 3.40
N ALA A 49 1.70 1.23 2.79
CA ALA A 49 0.82 2.19 3.46
C ALA A 49 -0.54 1.58 3.82
N VAL A 50 -1.14 0.80 2.91
CA VAL A 50 -2.37 0.03 3.16
C VAL A 50 -2.14 -0.95 4.31
N ASP A 51 -1.04 -1.71 4.29
CA ASP A 51 -0.71 -2.68 5.33
C ASP A 51 -0.51 -1.98 6.68
N ARG A 52 0.15 -0.81 6.72
CA ARG A 52 0.29 -0.01 7.94
C ARG A 52 -1.06 0.49 8.47
N VAL A 53 -1.94 0.97 7.60
CA VAL A 53 -3.28 1.44 7.99
C VAL A 53 -4.16 0.26 8.42
N ALA A 54 -4.04 -0.89 7.76
CA ALA A 54 -4.75 -2.13 8.09
C ALA A 54 -4.23 -2.78 9.38
N GLN A 55 -3.04 -2.40 9.85
CA GLN A 55 -2.45 -2.84 11.11
C GLN A 55 -2.45 -1.72 12.16
N PRO A 56 -3.63 -1.24 12.64
CA PRO A 56 -3.70 -0.27 13.74
C PRO A 56 -3.34 -0.99 15.03
N GLY A 57 -2.04 -1.10 15.31
CA GLY A 57 -1.51 -1.70 16.52
C GLY A 57 -1.74 -3.21 16.59
N ARG A 58 -0.69 -3.97 16.23
CA ARG A 58 -0.23 -4.98 17.20
C ARG A 58 0.21 -4.21 18.44
N ARG A 59 -0.76 -3.71 19.22
CA ARG A 59 -0.51 -3.28 20.59
C ARG A 59 0.17 -4.48 21.21
N ALA A 60 1.44 -4.31 21.57
CA ALA A 60 2.13 -5.24 22.43
C ALA A 60 1.17 -5.48 23.58
N ARG A 61 0.48 -6.63 23.53
CA ARG A 61 -0.19 -7.19 24.68
C ARG A 61 0.99 -7.53 25.54
N TRP A 62 1.41 -6.58 26.38
CA TRP A 62 2.19 -6.88 27.56
C TRP A 62 1.52 -8.13 28.11
N ALA A 63 2.22 -9.24 28.01
CA ALA A 63 1.71 -10.48 28.54
C ALA A 63 1.55 -10.20 30.03
N THR A 64 0.32 -10.14 30.51
CA THR A 64 0.07 -10.26 31.94
C THR A 64 0.67 -11.61 32.31
N ALA A 65 1.89 -11.60 32.84
CA ALA A 65 2.50 -12.79 33.39
C ALA A 65 1.59 -13.18 34.55
N ASP A 66 0.87 -14.28 34.37
CA ASP A 66 0.03 -14.85 35.42
C ASP A 66 0.95 -15.45 36.48
N PHE A 67 1.30 -14.64 37.48
CA PHE A 67 1.97 -15.10 38.69
C PHE A 67 0.93 -15.74 39.62
N GLY A 68 0.26 -16.78 39.13
CA GLY A 68 -0.65 -17.62 39.92
C GLY A 68 0.14 -18.48 40.89
N GLY A 69 0.64 -17.86 41.96
CA GLY A 69 1.24 -18.55 43.11
C GLY A 69 0.22 -19.47 43.76
N ARG A 70 0.40 -20.77 43.58
CA ARG A 70 -0.20 -21.82 44.41
C ARG A 70 0.71 -22.01 45.62
N THR A 71 0.34 -21.42 46.75
CA THR A 71 0.75 -21.88 48.10
C THR A 71 0.05 -23.17 48.45
#